data_AF-A0A2M7H6Z8-F1
#
_entry.id   AF-A0A2M7H6Z8-F1
#
_cell.length_a   1.000
_cell.length_b   1.000
_cell.length_c   1.000
_cell.angle_alpha   90.00
_cell.angle_beta   90.00
_cell.angle_gamma   90.00
#
_symmetry.space_group_name_H-M   'P 1'
#
loop_
_entity.id
_entity.type
_entity.pdbx_description
1 polymer ?
#
loop_
_entity_poly.entity_id
_entity_poly.type
_entity_poly.pdbx_seq_one_letter_code
_entity_poly.pdbx_strand_id
1 'polypeptide(L)'
;MTPKPEPPAPKGFWAEFVDFLSKFKVIGLAVGFILGLYLGALVKSLVDGFIMPVIGLVLPAGDWENATVWVFKPGIFLSALITFLIVCCVVFLMVKGTSKWSLK
;
A
#
# COMPACT_ATOMS: atom_id res chain seq x y z
N MET A 1 -2.56 -11.62 51.82
CA MET A 1 -2.65 -11.51 50.35
C MET A 1 -1.97 -12.74 49.79
N THR A 2 -2.72 -13.73 49.31
CA THR A 2 -2.11 -14.87 48.62
C THR A 2 -1.41 -14.33 47.36
N PRO A 3 -0.13 -14.64 47.11
CA PRO A 3 0.51 -14.30 45.85
C PRO A 3 -0.37 -14.86 44.73
N LYS A 4 -0.82 -14.01 43.81
CA LYS A 4 -1.52 -14.43 42.60
C LYS A 4 -0.67 -15.53 41.95
N PRO A 5 -1.21 -16.69 41.57
CA PRO A 5 -0.44 -17.75 40.94
C PRO A 5 0.35 -17.14 39.77
N GLU A 6 1.68 -17.15 39.87
CA GLU A 6 2.52 -16.72 38.77
C GLU A 6 2.16 -17.59 37.56
N PRO A 7 1.84 -17.00 36.39
CA PRO A 7 1.53 -17.76 35.20
C PRO A 7 2.59 -18.85 35.00
N PRO A 8 2.22 -20.12 34.82
CA PRO A 8 3.18 -21.20 34.69
C PRO A 8 4.16 -20.84 33.57
N ALA A 9 5.46 -20.88 33.88
CA ALA A 9 6.50 -20.57 32.91
C ALA A 9 6.25 -21.37 31.62
N PRO A 10 6.21 -20.71 30.45
CA PRO A 10 5.89 -21.37 29.19
C PRO A 10 6.82 -22.56 28.99
N LYS A 11 6.26 -23.77 28.86
CA LYS A 11 7.05 -24.98 28.61
C LYS A 11 7.46 -25.01 27.13
N GLY A 12 8.67 -24.53 26.86
CA GLY A 12 9.37 -24.67 25.58
C GLY A 12 9.33 -23.42 24.69
N PHE A 13 10.31 -23.36 23.78
CA PHE A 13 10.58 -22.23 22.89
C PHE A 13 9.36 -21.73 22.10
N TRP A 14 8.49 -22.65 21.66
CA TRP A 14 7.25 -22.29 20.94
C TRP A 14 6.26 -21.49 21.78
N ALA A 15 6.11 -21.83 23.06
CA ALA A 15 5.22 -21.12 23.96
C ALA A 15 5.78 -19.72 24.30
N GLU A 16 7.09 -19.60 24.50
CA GLU A 16 7.79 -18.31 24.67
C GLU A 16 7.67 -17.43 23.42
N PHE A 17 7.75 -18.01 22.23
CA PHE A 17 7.62 -17.29 20.97
C PHE A 17 6.20 -16.74 20.76
N VAL A 18 5.16 -17.54 21.03
CA VAL A 18 3.76 -17.08 20.95
C VAL A 18 3.46 -16.03 22.02
N ASP A 19 4.01 -16.19 23.23
CA ASP A 19 3.88 -15.20 24.30
C ASP A 19 4.57 -13.87 23.92
N PHE A 20 5.76 -13.93 23.31
CA PHE A 20 6.44 -12.78 22.73
C PHE A 20 5.58 -12.06 21.67
N LEU A 21 5.09 -12.78 20.66
CA LEU A 21 4.25 -12.19 19.60
C LEU A 21 2.99 -11.50 20.17
N SER A 22 2.40 -12.11 21.21
CA SER A 22 1.23 -11.59 21.90
C SER A 22 1.57 -10.34 22.72
N LYS A 23 2.69 -10.34 23.45
CA LYS A 23 3.17 -9.23 24.28
C LYS A 23 3.51 -7.98 23.45
N PHE A 24 4.08 -8.18 22.26
CA PHE A 24 4.46 -7.09 21.36
C PHE A 24 3.38 -6.72 20.33
N LYS A 25 2.18 -7.33 20.39
CA LYS A 25 1.04 -7.07 19.48
C LYS A 25 1.40 -7.16 17.99
N VAL A 26 2.43 -7.95 17.64
CA VAL A 26 3.01 -8.04 16.30
C VAL A 26 2.01 -8.64 15.31
N ILE A 27 1.11 -9.50 15.79
CA ILE A 27 0.07 -10.13 14.97
C ILE A 27 -0.83 -9.09 14.30
N GLY A 28 -1.25 -8.05 15.04
CA GLY A 28 -2.09 -6.98 14.48
C GLY A 28 -1.35 -6.15 13.43
N LEU A 29 -0.07 -5.88 13.66
CA LEU A 29 0.79 -5.18 12.71
C LEU A 29 1.01 -5.99 11.43
N ALA A 30 1.26 -7.30 11.56
CA ALA A 30 1.46 -8.19 10.42
C ALA A 30 0.20 -8.26 9.53
N VAL A 31 -0.98 -8.41 10.13
CA VAL A 31 -2.26 -8.43 9.38
C VAL A 31 -2.51 -7.10 8.68
N GLY A 32 -2.30 -5.98 9.38
CA GLY A 32 -2.46 -4.64 8.80
C GLY A 32 -1.50 -4.39 7.62
N PHE A 33 -0.24 -4.82 7.75
CA PHE A 33 0.76 -4.70 6.69
C PHE A 33 0.40 -5.54 5.46
N ILE A 34 0.02 -6.81 5.65
CA ILE A 34 -0.37 -7.70 4.55
C ILE A 34 -1.60 -7.14 3.82
N LEU A 35 -2.63 -6.71 4.55
CA LEU A 35 -3.79 -6.05 3.94
C LEU A 35 -3.40 -4.78 3.19
N GLY A 36 -2.50 -3.97 3.74
CA GLY A 36 -1.96 -2.78 3.09
C GLY A 36 -1.25 -3.08 1.76
N LEU A 37 -0.44 -4.14 1.72
CA LEU A 37 0.24 -4.58 0.49
C LEU A 37 -0.77 -4.99 -0.59
N TYR A 38 -1.76 -5.82 -0.24
CA TYR A 38 -2.78 -6.27 -1.20
C TYR A 38 -3.67 -5.13 -1.69
N LEU A 39 -4.09 -4.22 -0.80
CA LEU A 39 -4.84 -3.02 -1.18
C LEU A 39 -4.02 -2.11 -2.10
N GLY A 40 -2.74 -1.91 -1.82
CA GLY A 40 -1.83 -1.18 -2.70
C GLY A 40 -1.73 -1.82 -4.09
N ALA A 41 -1.61 -3.15 -4.16
CA ALA A 41 -1.57 -3.87 -5.43
C ALA A 41 -2.88 -3.75 -6.23
N LEU A 42 -4.04 -3.80 -5.55
CA LEU A 42 -5.35 -3.63 -6.18
C LEU A 42 -5.50 -2.22 -6.78
N VAL A 43 -5.14 -1.18 -6.01
CA VAL A 43 -5.13 0.21 -6.51
C VAL A 43 -4.19 0.34 -7.71
N LYS A 44 -2.99 -0.24 -7.62
CA LYS A 44 -2.02 -0.21 -8.71
C LYS A 44 -2.58 -0.86 -9.98
N SER A 45 -3.21 -2.03 -9.87
CA SER A 45 -3.84 -2.72 -11.00
C SER A 45 -4.95 -1.88 -11.64
N LEU A 46 -5.74 -1.14 -10.86
CA LEU A 46 -6.75 -0.23 -11.39
C LEU A 46 -6.12 0.92 -12.19
N VAL A 47 -5.05 1.52 -11.67
CA VAL A 47 -4.36 2.61 -12.35
C VAL A 47 -3.68 2.13 -13.63
N ASP A 48 -2.92 1.03 -13.54
CA ASP A 48 -2.22 0.46 -14.69
C ASP A 48 -3.21 -0.03 -15.76
N GLY A 49 -4.35 -0.61 -15.35
CA GLY A 49 -5.33 -1.22 -16.26
C GLY A 49 -6.33 -0.24 -16.90
N PHE A 50 -6.73 0.81 -16.19
CA PHE A 50 -7.73 1.76 -16.70
C PHE A 50 -7.15 3.14 -17.00
N ILE A 51 -6.24 3.63 -16.16
CA ILE A 51 -5.82 5.03 -16.22
C ILE A 51 -4.64 5.22 -17.19
N MET A 52 -3.64 4.35 -17.14
CA MET A 52 -2.49 4.42 -18.07
C MET A 52 -2.91 4.35 -19.55
N PRO A 53 -3.83 3.47 -19.97
CA PRO A 53 -4.31 3.45 -21.36
C PRO A 53 -5.02 4.75 -21.76
N VAL A 54 -5.85 5.32 -20.87
CA VAL A 54 -6.56 6.59 -21.13
C VAL A 54 -5.55 7.74 -21.27
N ILE A 55 -4.50 7.75 -20.46
CA ILE A 55 -3.43 8.74 -20.56
C ILE A 55 -2.67 8.59 -21.87
N GLY A 56 -2.34 7.36 -22.27
CA GLY A 56 -1.65 7.09 -23.54
C GLY A 56 -2.44 7.53 -24.78
N LEU A 57 -3.76 7.68 -24.66
CA LEU A 57 -4.62 8.23 -25.73
C LEU A 57 -4.62 9.76 -25.78
N VAL A 58 -4.46 10.45 -24.65
CA VAL A 58 -4.50 11.92 -24.55
C VAL A 58 -3.09 12.53 -24.69
N LEU A 59 -2.09 11.83 -24.17
CA LEU A 59 -0.68 12.11 -24.35
C LEU A 59 -0.13 10.97 -25.22
N PRO A 60 0.02 11.15 -26.55
CA PRO A 60 0.63 10.13 -27.39
C PRO A 60 2.03 9.83 -26.85
N ALA A 61 2.16 8.70 -26.17
CA ALA A 61 3.34 8.33 -25.43
C ALA A 61 4.47 7.96 -26.39
N GLY A 62 5.64 8.60 -26.24
CA GLY A 62 6.84 8.17 -26.94
C GLY A 62 8.06 9.05 -26.70
N ASP A 63 7.96 10.34 -27.00
CA ASP A 63 9.18 11.13 -27.23
C ASP A 63 9.71 11.90 -26.01
N TRP A 64 8.88 12.18 -25.01
CA TRP A 64 9.25 13.03 -23.87
C TRP A 64 9.85 12.22 -22.72
N GLU A 65 9.37 10.99 -22.52
CA GLU A 65 9.86 10.06 -21.50
C GLU A 65 11.25 9.52 -21.86
N ASN A 66 11.52 9.37 -23.17
CA ASN A 66 12.79 8.96 -23.75
C ASN A 66 13.71 10.12 -24.15
N ALA A 67 13.36 11.37 -23.81
CA ALA A 67 14.20 12.52 -24.08
C ALA A 67 15.49 12.43 -23.22
N THR A 68 16.52 11.80 -23.79
CA THR A 68 17.83 11.66 -23.17
C THR A 68 18.66 12.90 -23.45
N VAL A 69 18.78 13.78 -22.46
CA VAL A 69 19.79 14.84 -22.50
C VAL A 69 20.97 14.38 -21.65
N TRP A 70 22.01 13.91 -22.35
CA TRP A 70 23.39 13.72 -21.88
C TRP A 70 23.68 12.72 -20.75
N VAL A 71 22.74 12.36 -19.87
CA VAL A 71 22.79 11.28 -18.84
C VAL A 71 21.57 11.37 -17.91
N PHE A 72 20.86 12.51 -17.91
CA PHE A 72 19.64 12.70 -17.13
C PHE A 72 18.42 12.38 -18.00
N LYS A 73 17.52 11.53 -17.50
CA LYS A 73 16.21 11.26 -18.11
C LYS A 73 15.12 11.99 -17.32
N PRO A 74 14.99 13.34 -17.46
CA PRO A 74 13.97 14.10 -16.74
C PRO A 74 12.56 13.64 -17.09
N GLY A 75 12.37 13.09 -18.30
CA GLY A 75 11.11 12.52 -18.76
C GLY A 75 10.57 11.39 -17.88
N ILE A 76 11.42 10.41 -17.53
CA ILE A 76 11.00 9.28 -16.67
C ILE A 76 10.63 9.77 -15.27
N PHE A 77 11.40 10.71 -14.72
CA PHE A 77 11.09 11.25 -13.39
C PHE A 77 9.77 12.03 -13.38
N LEU A 78 9.54 12.88 -14.39
CA LEU A 78 8.29 13.64 -14.50
C LEU A 78 7.08 12.73 -14.74
N SER A 79 7.23 11.69 -15.57
CA SER A 79 6.23 10.65 -15.78
C SER A 79 5.88 9.92 -14.47
N ALA A 80 6.89 9.54 -13.68
CA ALA A 80 6.69 8.92 -12.37
C ALA A 80 5.95 9.87 -11.40
N LEU A 81 6.28 11.17 -11.42
CA LEU A 81 5.61 12.19 -10.62
C LEU A 81 4.14 12.36 -11.00
N ILE A 82 3.84 12.43 -12.30
CA ILE A 82 2.48 12.53 -12.84
C ILE A 82 1.68 11.27 -12.47
N THR A 83 2.27 10.09 -12.68
CA THR A 83 1.66 8.80 -12.32
C THR A 83 1.35 8.74 -10.82
N PHE A 84 2.26 9.21 -9.96
CA PHE A 84 2.04 9.28 -8.52
C PHE A 84 0.85 10.19 -8.16
N LEU A 85 0.77 11.40 -8.74
CA LEU A 85 -0.34 12.33 -8.56
C LEU A 85 -1.68 11.69 -8.98
N ILE A 86 -1.68 10.95 -10.08
CA ILE A 86 -2.86 10.24 -10.58
C ILE A 86 -3.28 9.13 -9.63
N VAL A 87 -2.35 8.27 -9.19
CA VAL A 87 -2.65 7.21 -8.20
C VAL A 87 -3.26 7.81 -6.95
N CYS A 88 -2.69 8.89 -6.41
CA CYS A 88 -3.25 9.61 -5.27
C CYS A 88 -4.67 10.13 -5.55
N CYS A 89 -4.91 10.70 -6.73
CA CYS A 89 -6.24 11.20 -7.13
C CYS A 89 -7.27 10.06 -7.23
N VAL A 90 -6.89 8.91 -7.78
CA VAL A 90 -7.76 7.73 -7.92
C VAL A 90 -8.10 7.13 -6.57
N VAL A 91 -7.13 6.97 -5.67
CA VAL A 91 -7.37 6.53 -4.29
C VAL A 91 -8.32 7.48 -3.59
N PHE A 92 -8.11 8.79 -3.74
CA PHE A 92 -9.00 9.80 -3.19
C PHE A 92 -10.43 9.70 -3.73
N LEU A 93 -10.59 9.50 -5.04
CA LEU A 93 -11.91 9.31 -5.66
C LEU A 93 -12.60 8.02 -5.20
N MET A 94 -11.86 6.92 -5.01
CA MET A 94 -12.43 5.68 -4.45
C MET A 94 -12.95 5.88 -3.02
N VAL A 95 -12.16 6.49 -2.14
CA VAL A 95 -12.57 6.78 -0.74
C VAL A 95 -13.73 7.79 -0.71
N LYS A 96 -13.72 8.78 -1.60
CA LYS A 96 -14.82 9.74 -1.71
C LYS A 96 -16.09 9.12 -2.30
N GLY A 97 -15.95 8.15 -3.20
CA GLY A 97 -17.05 7.40 -3.80
C GLY A 97 -17.81 6.59 -2.76
N THR A 98 -17.09 5.91 -1.85
CA THR A 98 -17.72 5.19 -0.74
C THR A 98 -18.37 6.13 0.27
N SER A 99 -17.80 7.31 0.53
CA SER A 99 -18.43 8.34 1.39
C SER A 99 -19.72 8.93 0.78
N LYS A 100 -19.81 9.06 -0.54
CA LYS A 100 -21.07 9.46 -1.21
C LYS A 100 -22.13 8.36 -1.26
N TRP A 101 -21.74 7.11 -1.02
CA TRP A 101 -22.63 5.95 -0.89
C TRP A 101 -22.89 5.60 0.58
N SER A 102 -22.91 6.61 1.47
CA SER A 102 -23.60 6.46 2.74
C SER A 102 -25.10 6.32 2.45
N LEU A 103 -25.51 5.07 2.29
CA LEU A 103 -26.86 4.58 2.55
C LEU A 103 -27.39 5.28 3.80
N LYS A 104 -28.53 5.94 3.60
CA LYS A 104 -29.50 6.21 4.64
C LYS A 104 -30.03 4.89 5.21
#